data_AF-A0A372R8L3-F1
#
_entry.id   AF-A0A372R8L3-F1
#
_cell.length_a   1.000
_cell.length_b   1.000
_cell.length_c   1.000
_cell.angle_alpha   90.00
_cell.angle_beta   90.00
_cell.angle_gamma   90.00
#
_symmetry.space_group_name_H-M   'P 1'
#
loop_
_entity.id
_entity.type
_entity.pdbx_description
1 polymer ?
#
loop_
_entity_poly.entity_id
_entity_poly.type
_entity_poly.pdbx_seq_one_letter_code
_entity_poly.pdbx_strand_id
1 'polypeptide(L)' 'LIRTKRTTVGPSATRTKYRKRSKRAAPPGRCHSCNISETPEWRRGPDGARTLCNACGLRE' A
#
# COMPACT_ATOMS: atom_id res chain seq x y z
N LEU A 1 -30.17 -11.18 37.19
CA LEU A 1 -28.78 -11.27 37.67
C LEU A 1 -27.85 -10.51 36.72
N ILE A 2 -27.25 -9.44 37.23
CA ILE A 2 -25.89 -8.92 36.94
C ILE A 2 -25.52 -8.48 35.50
N ARG A 3 -25.66 -7.16 35.31
CA ARG A 3 -24.85 -6.20 34.55
C ARG A 3 -23.35 -6.52 34.49
N THR A 4 -22.73 -6.53 33.30
CA THR A 4 -21.35 -6.06 33.12
C THR A 4 -21.08 -5.63 31.67
N LYS A 5 -21.06 -4.32 31.47
CA LYS A 5 -20.36 -3.66 30.36
C LYS A 5 -18.87 -3.71 30.69
N ARG A 6 -18.05 -4.29 29.82
CA ARG A 6 -16.59 -4.23 29.95
C ARG A 6 -16.06 -3.20 28.95
N THR A 7 -16.00 -1.96 29.42
CA THR A 7 -15.24 -0.88 28.81
C THR A 7 -13.75 -1.16 29.05
N THR A 8 -13.01 -1.54 28.02
CA THR A 8 -11.54 -1.54 28.06
C THR A 8 -11.04 -0.20 27.58
N VAL A 9 -10.94 0.78 28.49
CA VAL A 9 -10.11 1.96 28.29
C VAL A 9 -8.65 1.55 28.49
N GLY A 10 -7.94 1.31 27.39
CA GLY A 10 -6.47 1.17 27.40
C GLY A 10 -5.81 2.55 27.37
N PRO A 11 -4.73 2.81 28.15
CA PRO A 11 -4.10 4.11 28.22
C PRO A 11 -3.14 4.37 27.03
N SER A 12 -3.21 5.60 26.53
CA SER A 12 -2.16 6.40 25.88
C SER A 12 -0.99 5.70 25.17
N ALA A 13 -1.02 5.75 23.83
CA ALA A 13 0.19 5.99 23.03
C ALA A 13 -0.03 7.26 22.20
N THR A 14 0.54 8.36 22.68
CA THR A 14 0.65 9.63 21.97
C THR A 14 1.57 9.47 20.75
N ARG A 15 1.19 10.15 19.66
CA ARG A 15 2.01 10.55 18.52
C ARG A 15 2.71 9.43 17.72
N THR A 16 2.13 9.12 16.56
CA THR A 16 2.81 9.38 15.28
C THR A 16 1.75 9.71 14.22
N LYS A 17 1.14 10.91 14.33
CA LYS A 17 0.58 11.59 13.15
C LYS A 17 1.74 12.06 12.26
N TYR A 18 2.57 11.16 11.72
CA TYR A 18 3.61 11.48 10.72
C TYR A 18 4.26 10.24 10.09
N ARG A 19 3.56 9.12 9.91
CA ARG A 19 3.89 8.29 8.73
C ARG A 19 3.30 9.07 7.56
N LYS A 20 4.06 10.11 7.14
CA LYS A 20 3.90 10.82 5.87
C LYS A 20 3.33 9.79 4.93
N ARG A 21 2.11 10.03 4.44
CA ARG A 21 1.49 9.28 3.35
C ARG A 21 2.55 9.25 2.29
N SER A 22 3.37 8.20 2.34
CA SER A 22 4.67 8.17 1.69
C SER A 22 4.33 8.53 0.28
N LYS A 23 4.91 9.63 -0.23
CA LYS A 23 4.76 10.07 -1.62
C LYS A 23 4.57 8.79 -2.40
N ARG A 24 3.34 8.51 -2.87
CA ARG A 24 3.04 7.23 -3.52
C ARG A 24 4.12 7.16 -4.58
N ALA A 25 5.11 6.30 -4.39
CA ALA A 25 6.34 6.37 -5.18
C ALA A 25 5.85 6.46 -6.62
N ALA A 26 6.22 7.56 -7.29
CA ALA A 26 5.71 7.80 -8.62
C ALA A 26 5.97 6.52 -9.39
N PRO A 27 4.97 5.94 -10.08
CA PRO A 27 5.20 4.74 -10.85
C PRO A 27 6.45 4.93 -11.71
N PRO A 28 7.26 3.89 -11.93
CA PRO A 28 8.58 3.98 -12.56
C PRO A 28 8.56 4.45 -14.03
N GLY A 29 7.43 4.97 -14.51
CA GLY A 29 7.24 5.48 -15.86
C GLY A 29 7.23 4.38 -16.92
N ARG A 30 7.70 3.15 -16.61
CA ARG A 30 7.76 1.98 -17.49
C ARG A 30 7.66 0.67 -16.70
N CYS A 31 7.00 -0.33 -17.28
CA CYS A 31 6.89 -1.69 -16.73
C CYS A 31 8.23 -2.41 -16.80
N HIS A 32 8.66 -3.05 -15.72
CA HIS A 32 9.92 -3.79 -15.68
C HIS A 32 9.95 -4.99 -16.65
N SER A 33 8.80 -5.63 -16.91
CA SER A 33 8.72 -6.83 -17.75
C SER A 33 8.55 -6.52 -19.24
N CYS A 34 7.74 -5.52 -19.60
CA CYS A 34 7.42 -5.22 -21.00
C CYS A 34 7.72 -3.79 -21.45
N ASN A 35 8.31 -2.96 -20.58
CA ASN A 35 8.69 -1.56 -20.82
C ASN A 35 7.56 -0.61 -21.24
N ILE A 36 6.28 -1.02 -21.16
CA ILE A 36 5.15 -0.14 -21.44
C ILE A 36 5.10 1.01 -20.42
N SER A 37 4.96 2.24 -20.91
CA SER A 37 4.83 3.43 -20.07
C SER A 37 3.38 3.81 -19.75
N GLU A 38 2.44 3.30 -20.53
CA GLU A 38 1.02 3.56 -20.39
C GLU A 38 0.32 2.29 -19.89
N THR A 39 -0.33 2.37 -18.74
CA THR A 39 -1.11 1.27 -18.17
C THR A 39 -2.21 1.85 -17.29
N PRO A 40 -3.42 1.27 -17.31
CA PRO A 40 -4.53 1.76 -16.48
C PRO A 40 -4.23 1.62 -14.98
N GLU A 41 -3.41 0.64 -14.59
CA GLU A 41 -2.99 0.42 -13.22
C GLU A 41 -1.55 -0.09 -13.16
N TRP A 42 -0.84 0.30 -12.10
CA TRP A 42 0.52 -0.15 -11.82
C TRP A 42 0.53 -1.10 -10.63
N ARG A 43 0.99 -2.33 -10.84
CA ARG A 43 1.06 -3.40 -9.82
C ARG A 43 2.45 -3.47 -9.19
N ARG A 44 2.53 -4.00 -7.97
CA ARG A 44 3.81 -4.34 -7.33
C ARG A 44 4.48 -5.43 -8.16
N GLY A 45 5.79 -5.32 -8.33
CA GLY A 45 6.62 -6.36 -8.92
C GLY A 45 7.81 -6.68 -8.00
N PRO A 46 8.78 -7.46 -8.48
CA PRO A 46 9.89 -7.97 -7.66
C PRO A 46 10.74 -6.85 -7.04
N ASP A 47 11.02 -5.78 -7.78
CA ASP A 47 11.78 -4.61 -7.30
C ASP A 47 10.96 -3.66 -6.40
N GLY A 48 9.71 -4.02 -6.09
CA GLY A 48 8.88 -3.32 -5.11
C GLY A 48 7.63 -2.65 -5.68
N ALA A 49 7.31 -1.48 -5.15
CA ALA A 49 6.01 -0.84 -5.37
C ALA A 49 5.84 -0.29 -6.79
N ARG A 50 4.78 -0.75 -7.48
CA ARG A 50 4.28 -0.20 -8.75
C ARG A 50 5.21 -0.41 -9.96
N THR A 51 6.02 -1.46 -9.99
CA THR A 51 7.03 -1.69 -11.04
C THR A 51 6.50 -2.36 -12.30
N LEU A 52 5.25 -2.81 -12.31
CA LEU A 52 4.69 -3.57 -13.42
C LEU A 52 3.38 -3.00 -13.89
N CYS A 53 3.10 -3.19 -15.19
CA CYS A 53 1.79 -2.89 -15.75
C CYS A 53 0.74 -3.90 -15.30
N ASN A 54 -0.53 -3.58 -15.57
CA ASN A 54 -1.64 -4.44 -15.18
C ASN A 54 -1.54 -5.85 -15.78
N ALA A 55 -1.13 -5.95 -17.05
CA ALA A 55 -0.99 -7.25 -17.71
C ALA A 55 0.14 -8.07 -17.08
N CYS A 56 1.34 -7.50 -16.89
CA CYS A 56 2.49 -8.24 -16.37
C CYS A 56 2.29 -8.69 -14.92
N GLY A 57 1.79 -7.82 -14.04
CA GLY A 57 1.57 -8.17 -12.63
C GLY A 57 0.35 -9.06 -12.38
N LEU A 58 -0.30 -9.59 -13.42
CA LEU A 58 -1.29 -10.67 -13.34
C LEU A 58 -0.70 -12.03 -13.75
N ARG A 59 0.50 -12.07 -14.32
CA ARG A 59 1.14 -13.29 -14.85
C ARG A 59 2.23 -13.84 -13.94
N GLU A 60 2.51 -13.13 -12.86
CA GLU A 60 3.36 -13.53 -11.73
C GLU A 60 2.51 -13.96 -10.55
#